data_AF-A0A6I1WW81-F1
#
_entry.id   AF-A0A6I1WW81-F1
#
_cell.length_a   1.000
_cell.length_b   1.000
_cell.length_c   1.000
_cell.angle_alpha   90.00
_cell.angle_beta   90.00
_cell.angle_gamma   90.00
#
_symmetry.space_group_name_H-M   'P 1'
#
loop_
_entity.id
_entity.type
_entity.pdbx_description
1 polymer ?
#
loop_
_entity_poly.entity_id
_entity_poly.type
_entity_poly.pdbx_seq_one_letter_code
_entity_poly.pdbx_strand_id
1 'polypeptide(L)' 'PFRIEEERTLFEQRRIDVLISKNSGSSATEPKLEVARERGVPVLILKRPVLPQVDREFWTATQLLEALHRL' A
#
# COMPACT_ATOMS: atom_id res chain seq x y z
N PRO A 1 -5.33 10.23 -1.51
CA PRO A 1 -5.93 8.87 -1.62
C PRO A 1 -6.45 8.67 -3.05
N PHE A 2 -6.27 7.49 -3.65
CA PHE A 2 -6.80 7.20 -4.98
C PHE A 2 -8.29 6.86 -4.89
N ARG A 3 -9.07 7.19 -5.92
CA ARG A 3 -10.50 6.84 -5.99
C ARG A 3 -10.69 5.61 -6.87
N ILE A 4 -11.59 4.72 -6.47
CA ILE A 4 -11.82 3.46 -7.19
C ILE A 4 -12.24 3.67 -8.65
N GLU A 5 -13.09 4.67 -8.94
CA GLU A 5 -13.52 4.95 -10.32
C GLU A 5 -12.39 5.49 -11.21
N GLU A 6 -11.47 6.24 -10.63
CA GLU A 6 -10.29 6.73 -11.35
C GLU A 6 -9.35 5.58 -11.70
N GLU A 7 -9.18 4.62 -10.78
CA GLU A 7 -8.42 3.39 -11.02
C GLU A 7 -9.07 2.52 -12.10
N ARG A 8 -10.40 2.34 -12.09
CA ARG A 8 -11.11 1.59 -13.15
C ARG A 8 -10.90 2.23 -14.52
N THR A 9 -11.06 3.55 -14.59
CA THR A 9 -10.83 4.33 -15.81
C THR A 9 -9.39 4.16 -16.30
N LEU A 10 -8.42 4.22 -15.39
CA LEU A 10 -7.01 4.06 -15.72
C LEU A 10 -6.69 2.67 -16.29
N PHE A 11 -7.17 1.61 -15.63
CA PHE A 11 -6.98 0.23 -16.11
C PHE A 11 -7.59 0.03 -17.50
N GLU A 12 -8.74 0.64 -17.79
CA GLU A 12 -9.38 0.57 -19.10
C GLU A 12 -8.58 1.30 -20.17
N GLN A 13 -8.33 2.59 -19.96
CA GLN A 13 -7.70 3.46 -20.94
C GLN A 13 -6.28 3.01 -21.30
N ARG A 14 -5.57 2.45 -20.31
CA ARG A 14 -4.19 1.98 -20.50
C ARG A 14 -4.10 0.50 -20.82
N ARG A 15 -5.23 -0.23 -20.87
CA ARG A 15 -5.28 -1.69 -21.08
C ARG A 15 -4.30 -2.41 -20.15
N ILE A 16 -4.35 -2.05 -18.87
CA ILE A 16 -3.44 -2.64 -17.87
C ILE A 16 -3.76 -4.13 -17.76
N ASP A 17 -2.75 -4.94 -18.03
CA ASP A 17 -2.78 -6.39 -18.02
C ASP A 17 -1.98 -6.99 -16.85
N VAL A 18 -1.16 -6.19 -16.16
CA VAL A 18 -0.42 -6.55 -14.94
C VAL A 18 -0.31 -5.35 -14.01
N LEU A 19 -0.50 -5.55 -12.71
CA LEU A 19 -0.23 -4.56 -11.67
C LEU A 19 1.03 -4.91 -10.89
N ILE A 20 2.03 -4.04 -10.90
CA ILE A 20 3.20 -4.13 -10.00
C ILE A 20 3.02 -3.12 -8.86
N SER A 21 3.13 -3.58 -7.61
CA SER A 21 2.92 -2.71 -6.46
C SER A 21 3.94 -2.88 -5.35
N LYS A 22 4.34 -1.77 -4.75
CA LYS A 22 5.11 -1.75 -3.50
C LYS A 22 4.20 -2.13 -2.34
N ASN A 23 4.62 -3.08 -1.51
CA ASN A 23 3.94 -3.43 -0.25
C ASN A 23 4.15 -2.34 0.83
N SER A 24 3.57 -1.16 0.60
CA SER A 24 3.68 0.01 1.49
C SER A 24 2.81 -0.08 2.75
N GLY A 25 1.79 -0.95 2.77
CA GLY A 25 0.90 -1.13 3.92
C GLY A 25 -0.10 0.01 4.16
N SER A 26 -0.23 0.97 3.23
CA SER A 26 -1.20 2.06 3.36
C SER A 26 -2.55 1.68 2.75
N SER A 27 -3.63 1.88 3.50
CA SER A 27 -5.02 1.73 3.03
C SER A 27 -5.35 2.66 1.86
N ALA A 28 -4.63 3.79 1.72
CA ALA A 28 -4.80 4.72 0.61
C ALA A 28 -4.46 4.11 -0.77
N THR A 29 -3.87 2.91 -0.81
CA THR A 29 -3.47 2.21 -2.04
C THR A 29 -4.30 0.96 -2.34
N GLU A 30 -5.36 0.71 -1.58
CA GLU A 30 -6.29 -0.42 -1.81
C GLU A 30 -7.06 -0.34 -3.13
N PRO A 31 -7.50 0.83 -3.63
CA PRO A 31 -8.38 0.90 -4.80
C PRO A 31 -7.81 0.22 -6.05
N LYS A 32 -6.52 0.38 -6.37
CA LYS A 32 -5.89 -0.31 -7.52
C LYS A 32 -5.82 -1.83 -7.35
N LEU A 33 -5.68 -2.32 -6.13
CA LEU A 33 -5.65 -3.77 -5.84
C LEU A 33 -7.06 -4.36 -5.98
N GLU A 34 -8.08 -3.59 -5.63
CA GLU A 34 -9.48 -3.95 -5.85
C GLU A 34 -9.80 -4.02 -7.35
N VAL A 35 -9.48 -2.99 -8.14
CA VAL A 35 -9.67 -3.02 -9.60
C VAL A 35 -8.89 -4.15 -10.26
N ALA A 36 -7.64 -4.40 -9.83
CA ALA A 36 -6.86 -5.50 -10.36
C ALA A 36 -7.53 -6.87 -10.12
N ARG A 37 -8.13 -7.05 -8.93
CA ARG A 37 -8.90 -8.24 -8.59
C ARG A 37 -10.18 -8.35 -9.43
N GLU A 38 -10.93 -7.26 -9.58
CA GLU A 38 -12.14 -7.21 -10.43
C GLU A 38 -11.85 -7.66 -11.87
N ARG A 39 -10.70 -7.24 -12.41
CA ARG A 39 -10.28 -7.54 -13.78
C ARG A 39 -9.53 -8.86 -13.94
N GLY A 40 -9.22 -9.55 -12.83
CA GLY A 40 -8.47 -10.80 -12.85
C GLY A 40 -7.04 -10.67 -13.38
N VAL A 41 -6.43 -9.47 -13.31
CA VAL A 41 -5.05 -9.28 -13.79
C VAL A 41 -4.03 -9.74 -12.74
N PRO A 42 -2.88 -10.30 -13.15
CA PRO A 42 -1.80 -10.62 -12.24
C PRO A 42 -1.35 -9.41 -11.42
N VAL A 43 -1.13 -9.64 -10.12
CA VAL A 43 -0.60 -8.64 -9.20
C VAL A 43 0.75 -9.11 -8.67
N LEU A 44 1.79 -8.35 -8.97
CA LEU A 44 3.14 -8.57 -8.46
C LEU A 44 3.40 -7.61 -7.30
N ILE A 45 3.48 -8.15 -6.08
CA ILE A 45 3.75 -7.36 -4.88
C ILE A 45 5.23 -7.45 -4.52
N LEU A 46 5.91 -6.30 -4.48
CA LEU A 46 7.30 -6.23 -4.03
C LEU A 46 7.38 -6.59 -2.54
N LYS A 47 8.14 -7.64 -2.23
CA LYS A 47 8.41 -8.08 -0.85
C LYS A 47 9.06 -6.94 -0.05
N ARG A 48 8.62 -6.75 1.20
CA ARG A 48 9.28 -5.80 2.11
C ARG A 48 10.72 -6.26 2.37
N PRO A 49 11.70 -5.35 2.34
CA PRO A 49 13.07 -5.70 2.71
C PRO A 49 13.14 -6.06 4.19
N VAL A 50 14.19 -6.80 4.56
CA VAL A 50 14.60 -6.92 5.96
C VAL A 50 15.14 -5.57 6.40
N LEU A 51 14.60 -5.03 7.49
CA LEU A 51 15.07 -3.77 8.08
C LEU A 51 16.15 -4.06 9.15
N PRO A 52 17.08 -3.12 9.40
CA PRO A 52 18.00 -3.23 10.53
C PRO A 52 17.24 -3.34 11.86
N GLN A 53 17.86 -3.98 12.85
CA GLN A 53 17.32 -3.97 14.21
C GLN A 53 17.37 -2.56 14.79
N VAL A 54 16.34 -2.22 15.57
CA VAL A 54 16.22 -0.95 16.29
C VAL A 54 15.80 -1.23 17.72
N ASP A 55 16.11 -0.32 18.64
CA ASP A 55 15.74 -0.48 20.05
C ASP A 55 14.22 -0.43 20.27
N ARG A 56 13.50 0.31 19.41
CA ARG A 56 12.07 0.58 19.53
C ARG A 56 11.41 0.72 18.16
N GLU A 57 10.24 0.11 17.99
CA GLU A 57 9.39 0.23 16.81
C GLU A 57 7.99 0.71 17.21
N PHE A 58 7.35 1.49 16.33
CA PHE A 58 6.00 2.02 16.55
C PHE A 58 5.16 1.83 15.30
N TRP A 59 3.89 1.47 15.49
CA TRP A 59 2.95 1.21 14.40
C TRP A 59 1.93 2.33 14.23
N THR A 60 1.84 3.24 15.19
CA THR A 60 0.97 4.41 15.14
C THR A 60 1.69 5.67 15.62
N ALA A 61 1.24 6.82 15.13
CA ALA A 61 1.75 8.12 15.59
C ALA A 61 1.49 8.31 17.09
N THR A 62 0.36 7.84 17.62
CA THR A 62 0.02 7.92 19.04
C THR A 62 1.02 7.15 19.91
N GLN A 63 1.40 5.92 19.52
CA GLN A 63 2.41 5.14 20.25
C GLN A 63 3.75 5.89 20.31
N LEU A 64 4.15 6.52 19.21
CA LEU A 64 5.37 7.32 19.16
C LEU A 64 5.26 8.56 20.07
N LEU A 65 4.15 9.28 20.04
CA LEU A 65 3.96 10.48 20.87
C LEU A 65 3.96 10.14 22.37
N GLU A 66 3.28 9.08 22.79
CA GLU A 66 3.30 8.60 24.18
C GLU A 66 4.72 8.21 24.61
N ALA A 67 5.48 7.58 23.73
CA ALA A 67 6.86 7.21 23.97
C ALA A 67 7.78 8.42 24.14
N LEU A 68 7.55 9.49 23.39
CA LEU A 68 8.33 10.73 23.49
C LEU A 68 8.01 11.52 24.76
N HIS A 69 6.75 11.51 25.22
CA HIS A 69 6.37 12.19 26.46
C HIS A 69 6.82 11.48 27.75
N ARG A 70 7.25 10.22 27.65
CA ARG A 70 7.79 9.43 28.77
C ARG A 70 9.32 9.45 28.84
N LEU A 71 9.98 10.14 27.91
CA LEU A 71 11.41 10.47 27.97
C LEU A 71 11.60 11.69 28.88
#